data_AF-A0A511RI49-F1
#
_entry.id   AF-A0A511RI49-F1
#
_cell.length_a   1.000
_cell.length_b   1.000
_cell.length_c   1.000
_cell.angle_alpha   90.00
_cell.angle_beta   90.00
_cell.angle_gamma   90.00
#
_symmetry.space_group_name_H-M   'P 1'
#
loop_
_entity.id
_entity.type
_entity.pdbx_description
1 polymer ?
#
loop_
_entity_poly.entity_id
_entity_poly.type
_entity_poly.pdbx_seq_one_letter_code
_entity_poly.pdbx_strand_id
1 'polypeptide(L)'
;MRPAFAAMLLVLLAGCAPRALPEAHAPDPAAVQRIHVVQPGDTLYAIARRFGIGVAALRAANGLTDDRIHPGQVLVVPGPPPPPEVPLGYVEEGVASWYGPGFHGRRTASGEVFDMYAYTAAHRTLPFGSVVRVTRLDTGARVTVRINDRGPFKKNRILDLSYAAARELDLIRAGTARVRIEVVGFEE
;
A
#
# COMPACT_ATOMS: atom_id res chain seq x y z
N MET A 1 24.18 -50.16 63.56
CA MET A 1 24.66 -48.80 63.24
C MET A 1 23.70 -48.19 62.21
N ARG A 2 22.97 -47.13 62.58
CA ARG A 2 22.24 -46.23 61.65
C ARG A 2 23.22 -45.16 61.12
N PRO A 3 22.92 -44.35 60.07
CA PRO A 3 21.79 -44.32 59.11
C PRO A 3 22.29 -44.25 57.63
N ALA A 4 21.54 -44.61 56.58
CA ALA A 4 20.43 -43.90 55.92
C ALA A 4 20.65 -42.38 55.70
N PHE A 5 20.96 -41.97 54.48
CA PHE A 5 20.52 -40.66 53.97
C PHE A 5 20.10 -40.81 52.51
N ALA A 6 18.77 -40.85 52.35
CA ALA A 6 18.09 -40.48 51.13
C ALA A 6 18.27 -38.97 50.92
N ALA A 7 18.58 -38.57 49.69
CA ALA A 7 18.41 -37.19 49.24
C ALA A 7 17.40 -37.21 48.09
N MET A 8 16.15 -37.16 48.50
CA MET A 8 15.02 -36.65 47.74
C MET A 8 15.28 -35.16 47.48
N LEU A 9 15.55 -34.75 46.25
CA LEU A 9 15.48 -33.34 45.87
C LEU A 9 14.23 -33.08 45.05
N LEU A 10 13.34 -32.38 45.73
CA LEU A 10 12.09 -31.79 45.31
C LEU A 10 12.32 -30.71 44.25
N VAL A 11 11.60 -30.86 43.14
CA VAL A 11 10.95 -29.84 42.28
C VAL A 11 11.36 -28.38 42.50
N LEU A 12 11.95 -27.77 41.46
CA LEU A 12 11.60 -26.43 41.02
C LEU A 12 11.42 -26.43 39.50
N LEU A 13 10.17 -26.28 39.09
CA LEU A 13 9.74 -25.98 37.73
C LEU A 13 10.29 -24.59 37.35
N ALA A 14 11.38 -24.53 36.57
CA ALA A 14 11.73 -23.34 35.82
C ALA A 14 11.05 -23.43 34.45
N GLY A 15 9.84 -22.88 34.36
CA GLY A 15 9.20 -22.61 33.07
C GLY A 15 10.00 -21.57 32.31
N CYS A 16 10.59 -21.96 31.17
CA CYS A 16 10.95 -21.02 30.11
C CYS A 16 9.86 -21.09 29.04
N ALA A 17 8.76 -20.37 29.25
CA ALA A 17 7.90 -19.93 28.16
C ALA A 17 8.53 -18.69 27.48
N PRO A 18 8.05 -18.34 26.29
CA PRO A 18 8.66 -18.55 24.98
C PRO A 18 9.75 -17.52 24.63
N ARG A 19 10.64 -17.87 23.71
CA ARG A 19 11.45 -16.87 22.98
C ARG A 19 10.53 -16.15 21.99
N ALA A 20 9.88 -15.09 22.46
CA ALA A 20 9.24 -14.11 21.60
C ALA A 20 10.30 -13.42 20.72
N LEU A 21 10.08 -13.43 19.42
CA LEU A 21 10.79 -12.62 18.42
C LEU A 21 9.79 -12.28 17.30
N PRO A 22 9.69 -11.01 16.88
CA PRO A 22 9.60 -9.78 17.65
C PRO A 22 8.15 -9.25 17.66
N GLU A 23 7.70 -8.76 18.82
CA GLU A 23 6.59 -7.80 18.85
C GLU A 23 7.03 -6.51 18.15
N ALA A 24 6.05 -5.85 17.53
CA ALA A 24 6.08 -4.49 16.97
C ALA A 24 6.78 -4.33 15.61
N HIS A 25 5.99 -4.48 14.53
CA HIS A 25 5.86 -3.30 13.67
C HIS A 25 4.92 -2.33 14.38
N ALA A 26 5.47 -1.58 15.34
CA ALA A 26 4.86 -0.34 15.72
C ALA A 26 4.75 0.47 14.42
N PRO A 27 3.59 1.08 14.11
CA PRO A 27 3.55 2.06 13.05
C PRO A 27 4.64 3.09 13.32
N ASP A 28 5.51 3.28 12.33
CA ASP A 28 6.58 4.26 12.32
C ASP A 28 6.01 5.64 12.72
N PRO A 29 6.54 6.31 13.77
CA PRO A 29 5.97 7.53 14.32
C PRO A 29 6.29 8.74 13.41
N ALA A 30 5.54 8.89 12.31
CA ALA A 30 5.66 10.08 11.47
C ALA A 30 4.39 10.40 10.65
N ALA A 31 3.22 10.25 11.27
CA ALA A 31 2.17 11.25 11.05
C ALA A 31 2.67 12.57 11.66
N VAL A 32 3.62 13.25 10.99
CA VAL A 32 4.04 14.58 11.44
C VAL A 32 2.85 15.50 11.18
N GLN A 33 2.00 15.62 12.19
CA GLN A 33 0.97 16.65 12.26
C GLN A 33 1.70 17.98 12.12
N ARG A 34 1.58 18.61 10.96
CA ARG A 34 2.22 19.89 10.68
C ARG A 34 1.30 20.98 11.18
N ILE A 35 1.83 21.97 11.87
CA ILE A 35 1.03 23.11 12.30
C ILE A 35 1.07 24.17 11.19
N HIS A 36 -0.10 24.65 10.76
CA HIS A 36 -0.22 25.77 9.83
C HIS A 36 -1.00 26.92 10.48
N VAL A 37 -0.43 28.12 10.47
CA VAL A 37 -1.14 29.33 10.89
C VAL A 37 -1.76 29.97 9.66
N VAL A 38 -3.09 30.04 9.63
CA VAL A 38 -3.88 30.59 8.52
C VAL A 38 -3.46 32.03 8.26
N GLN A 39 -3.14 32.34 7.01
CA GLN A 39 -2.76 33.67 6.55
C GLN A 39 -3.93 34.39 5.88
N PRO A 40 -3.91 35.75 5.77
CA PRO A 40 -4.87 36.46 4.93
C PRO A 40 -4.87 35.92 3.50
N GLY A 41 -6.04 35.50 3.02
CA GLY A 41 -6.22 34.91 1.68
C GLY A 41 -6.13 33.38 1.63
N ASP A 42 -5.83 32.70 2.73
CA ASP A 42 -5.91 31.25 2.80
C ASP A 42 -7.35 30.76 2.67
N THR A 43 -7.48 29.58 2.07
CA THR A 43 -8.70 28.77 2.08
C THR A 43 -8.34 27.35 2.49
N LEU A 44 -9.28 26.59 3.07
CA LEU A 44 -9.02 25.18 3.37
C LEU A 44 -8.59 24.39 2.14
N TYR A 45 -9.16 24.70 0.97
CA TYR A 45 -8.76 24.08 -0.29
C TYR A 45 -7.31 24.40 -0.68
N ALA A 46 -6.90 25.66 -0.62
CA ALA A 46 -5.53 26.05 -0.95
C ALA A 46 -4.51 25.43 0.00
N ILE A 47 -4.83 25.39 1.30
CA ILE A 47 -4.00 24.76 2.34
C ILE A 47 -3.92 23.25 2.10
N ALA A 48 -5.06 22.55 1.98
CA ALA A 48 -5.11 21.11 1.80
C ALA A 48 -4.30 20.67 0.57
N ARG A 49 -4.47 21.38 -0.56
CA ARG A 49 -3.71 21.14 -1.80
C ARG A 49 -2.21 21.37 -1.62
N ARG A 50 -1.81 22.44 -0.91
CA ARG A 50 -0.40 22.73 -0.62
C ARG A 50 0.26 21.60 0.16
N PHE A 51 -0.48 20.97 1.08
CA PHE A 51 0.03 19.91 1.94
C PHE A 51 -0.25 18.49 1.42
N GLY A 52 -0.89 18.34 0.25
CA GLY A 52 -1.17 17.05 -0.37
C GLY A 52 -2.28 16.25 0.32
N ILE A 53 -3.22 16.93 1.01
CA ILE A 53 -4.31 16.28 1.74
C ILE A 53 -5.69 16.70 1.20
N GLY A 54 -6.73 15.96 1.58
CA GLY A 54 -8.12 16.34 1.29
C GLY A 54 -8.66 17.41 2.26
N VAL A 55 -9.54 18.29 1.77
CA VAL A 55 -10.23 19.31 2.61
C VAL A 55 -11.00 18.64 3.75
N ALA A 56 -11.67 17.52 3.48
CA ALA A 56 -12.39 16.76 4.49
C ALA A 56 -11.47 16.27 5.62
N ALA A 57 -10.25 15.80 5.29
CA ALA A 57 -9.27 15.37 6.28
C ALA A 57 -8.77 16.54 7.12
N LEU A 58 -8.47 17.68 6.48
CA LEU A 58 -8.09 18.90 7.18
C LEU A 58 -9.19 19.40 8.13
N ARG A 59 -10.46 19.34 7.71
CA ARG A 59 -11.61 19.70 8.55
C ARG A 59 -11.79 18.76 9.73
N ALA A 60 -11.77 17.45 9.48
CA ALA A 60 -11.92 16.43 10.51
C ALA A 60 -10.83 16.55 11.58
N ALA A 61 -9.59 16.81 11.18
CA ALA A 61 -8.46 17.00 12.11
C ALA A 61 -8.59 18.26 12.99
N ASN A 62 -9.39 19.25 12.56
CA ASN A 62 -9.56 20.53 13.26
C ASN A 62 -10.97 20.75 13.81
N GLY A 63 -11.84 19.72 13.80
CA GLY A 63 -13.22 19.83 14.29
C GLY A 63 -14.09 20.84 13.54
N LEU A 64 -13.76 21.15 12.27
CA LEU A 64 -14.47 22.16 11.48
C LEU A 64 -15.74 21.61 10.82
N THR A 65 -16.88 22.21 11.12
CA THR A 65 -18.19 21.84 10.57
C THR A 65 -18.49 22.48 9.21
N ASP A 66 -17.75 23.51 8.83
CA ASP A 66 -17.78 24.15 7.51
C ASP A 66 -16.35 24.50 7.03
N ASP A 67 -16.26 25.21 5.91
CA ASP A 67 -14.98 25.55 5.28
C ASP A 67 -14.43 26.93 5.72
N ARG A 68 -15.05 27.59 6.70
CA ARG A 68 -14.64 28.92 7.16
C ARG A 68 -13.42 28.82 8.08
N ILE A 69 -12.43 29.66 7.77
CA ILE A 69 -11.22 29.84 8.56
C ILE A 69 -10.89 31.33 8.65
N HIS A 70 -10.20 31.73 9.71
CA HIS A 70 -9.81 33.12 9.94
C HIS A 70 -8.29 33.28 9.99
N PRO A 71 -7.72 34.38 9.48
CA PRO A 71 -6.30 34.67 9.65
C PRO A 71 -5.87 34.60 11.12
N GLY A 72 -4.73 33.99 11.38
CA GLY A 72 -4.21 33.71 12.72
C GLY A 72 -4.71 32.42 13.35
N GLN A 73 -5.71 31.75 12.76
CA GLN A 73 -6.18 30.45 13.23
C GLN A 73 -5.08 29.39 13.05
N VAL A 74 -4.87 28.57 14.07
CA VAL A 74 -3.92 27.46 14.02
C VAL A 74 -4.64 26.20 13.56
N LEU A 75 -4.17 25.59 12.49
CA LEU A 75 -4.67 24.33 11.97
C LEU A 75 -3.62 23.23 12.16
N VAL A 76 -4.08 22.10 12.67
CA VAL A 76 -3.37 20.83 12.61
C VAL A 76 -3.57 20.26 11.21
N VAL A 77 -2.49 20.19 10.44
CA VAL A 77 -2.46 19.55 9.12
C VAL A 77 -2.09 18.09 9.35
N PRO A 78 -3.05 17.15 9.25
CA PRO A 78 -2.74 15.73 9.39
C PRO A 78 -1.78 15.30 8.28
N GLY A 79 -1.08 14.19 8.51
CA GLY A 79 -0.46 13.45 7.40
C GLY A 79 -1.53 13.05 6.38
N PRO A 80 -1.13 12.75 5.13
CA PRO A 80 -2.06 12.15 4.18
C PRO A 80 -2.75 10.94 4.84
N PRO A 81 -4.08 10.79 4.66
CA PRO A 81 -4.77 9.63 5.22
C PRO A 81 -4.09 8.37 4.67
N PRO A 82 -3.98 7.30 5.46
CA PRO A 82 -3.48 6.04 4.93
C PRO A 82 -4.32 5.67 3.69
N PRO A 83 -3.70 5.11 2.64
CA PRO A 83 -4.45 4.64 1.48
C PRO A 83 -5.57 3.70 1.96
N PRO A 84 -6.74 3.66 1.28
CA PRO A 84 -7.86 2.83 1.71
C PRO A 84 -7.35 1.41 1.96
N GLU A 85 -7.63 0.90 3.16
CA GLU A 85 -6.89 -0.16 3.87
C GLU A 85 -6.77 -1.47 3.07
N VAL A 86 -5.85 -1.49 2.11
CA VAL A 86 -5.31 -2.74 1.59
C VAL A 86 -4.09 -3.04 2.46
N PRO A 87 -4.13 -4.08 3.31
CA PRO A 87 -3.01 -4.38 4.19
C PRO A 87 -1.78 -4.79 3.36
N LEU A 88 -0.58 -4.50 3.89
CA LEU A 88 0.63 -5.17 3.40
C LEU A 88 0.44 -6.68 3.54
N GLY A 89 0.84 -7.42 2.50
CA GLY A 89 0.58 -8.84 2.39
C GLY A 89 -0.83 -9.20 1.93
N TYR A 90 -1.67 -8.23 1.52
CA TYR A 90 -2.90 -8.55 0.80
C TYR A 90 -2.60 -9.39 -0.43
N VAL A 91 -3.32 -10.50 -0.60
CA VAL A 91 -3.16 -11.42 -1.72
C VAL A 91 -4.46 -11.55 -2.52
N GLU A 92 -4.34 -11.51 -3.84
CA GLU A 92 -5.42 -11.84 -4.76
C GLU A 92 -4.88 -12.75 -5.88
N GLU A 93 -5.69 -13.71 -6.34
CA GLU A 93 -5.37 -14.56 -7.49
C GLU A 93 -6.37 -14.36 -8.61
N GLY A 94 -5.88 -14.42 -9.85
CA GLY A 94 -6.72 -14.26 -11.02
C GLY A 94 -5.93 -14.33 -12.31
N VAL A 95 -6.54 -13.91 -13.42
CA VAL A 95 -5.85 -13.85 -14.71
C VAL A 95 -5.21 -12.48 -14.90
N ALA A 96 -3.96 -12.46 -15.31
CA ALA A 96 -3.30 -11.26 -15.81
C ALA A 96 -3.28 -11.26 -17.35
N SER A 97 -3.37 -10.07 -17.93
CA SER A 97 -2.95 -9.82 -19.31
C SER A 97 -2.03 -8.61 -19.39
N TRP A 98 -1.83 -8.05 -20.57
CA TRP A 98 -0.95 -6.90 -20.75
C TRP A 98 -1.53 -5.91 -21.78
N TYR A 99 -1.10 -4.67 -21.70
CA TYR A 99 -1.49 -3.61 -22.63
C TYR A 99 -0.86 -3.85 -24.01
N GLY A 100 -1.70 -4.13 -25.01
CA GLY A 100 -1.26 -4.27 -26.39
C GLY A 100 -0.67 -2.98 -27.00
N PRO A 101 -0.24 -3.01 -28.27
CA PRO A 101 0.26 -1.84 -28.96
C PRO A 101 -0.75 -0.68 -29.00
N GLY A 102 -0.25 0.57 -28.97
CA GLY A 102 -1.06 1.78 -29.17
C GLY A 102 -1.55 2.50 -27.91
N PHE A 103 -1.22 2.00 -26.71
CA PHE A 103 -1.55 2.68 -25.45
C PHE A 103 -0.45 3.64 -24.97
N HIS A 104 0.79 3.44 -25.39
CA HIS A 104 1.92 4.27 -24.97
C HIS A 104 1.66 5.77 -25.20
N GLY A 105 2.01 6.59 -24.21
CA GLY A 105 1.79 8.05 -24.24
C GLY A 105 0.38 8.50 -23.88
N ARG A 106 -0.58 7.60 -23.68
CA ARG A 106 -1.94 7.97 -23.23
C ARG A 106 -1.96 8.24 -21.73
N ARG A 107 -2.97 8.97 -21.26
CA ARG A 107 -3.20 9.18 -19.83
C ARG A 107 -3.80 7.92 -19.19
N THR A 108 -3.26 7.51 -18.04
CA THR A 108 -3.84 6.49 -17.17
C THR A 108 -4.93 7.09 -16.27
N ALA A 109 -5.65 6.24 -15.54
CA ALA A 109 -6.60 6.67 -14.54
C ALA A 109 -5.98 7.37 -13.31
N SER A 110 -4.68 7.18 -13.02
CA SER A 110 -3.97 8.02 -12.03
C SER A 110 -3.67 9.43 -12.55
N GLY A 111 -3.81 9.65 -13.87
CA GLY A 111 -3.42 10.88 -14.55
C GLY A 111 -1.98 10.89 -15.06
N GLU A 112 -1.18 9.87 -14.78
CA GLU A 112 0.16 9.70 -15.35
C GLU A 112 0.12 9.46 -16.87
N VAL A 113 1.23 9.71 -17.56
CA VAL A 113 1.42 9.27 -18.95
C VAL A 113 1.86 7.82 -18.92
N PHE A 114 1.12 6.94 -19.60
CA PHE A 114 1.44 5.52 -19.68
C PHE A 114 2.73 5.28 -20.46
N ASP A 115 3.76 4.82 -19.76
CA ASP A 115 4.97 4.26 -20.34
C ASP A 115 4.88 2.74 -20.36
N MET A 116 4.96 2.14 -21.55
CA MET A 116 4.88 0.69 -21.69
C MET A 116 6.17 -0.02 -21.24
N TYR A 117 7.27 0.72 -21.10
CA TYR A 117 8.56 0.23 -20.64
C TYR A 117 8.77 0.39 -19.13
N ALA A 118 7.89 1.11 -18.44
CA ALA A 118 7.88 1.20 -16.98
C ALA A 118 7.25 -0.05 -16.34
N TYR A 119 7.56 -0.32 -15.08
CA TYR A 119 7.01 -1.44 -14.32
C TYR A 119 5.69 -1.06 -13.63
N THR A 120 4.63 -0.93 -14.44
CA THR A 120 3.31 -0.50 -13.98
C THR A 120 2.21 -1.47 -14.39
N ALA A 121 1.05 -1.35 -13.72
CA ALA A 121 -0.13 -2.16 -14.01
C ALA A 121 -1.43 -1.42 -13.73
N ALA A 122 -2.49 -1.88 -14.38
CA ALA A 122 -3.87 -1.55 -14.06
C ALA A 122 -4.48 -2.58 -13.10
N HIS A 123 -5.15 -2.10 -12.06
CA HIS A 123 -5.94 -2.93 -11.15
C HIS A 123 -7.29 -2.25 -10.84
N ARG A 124 -8.31 -3.05 -10.54
CA ARG A 124 -9.70 -2.57 -10.40
C ARG A 124 -9.90 -1.68 -9.18
N THR A 125 -9.37 -2.10 -8.04
CA THR A 125 -9.70 -1.53 -6.72
C THR A 125 -8.49 -1.10 -5.91
N LEU A 126 -7.36 -1.81 -6.02
CA LEU A 126 -6.10 -1.42 -5.36
C LEU A 126 -5.81 0.09 -5.51
N PRO A 127 -5.43 0.78 -4.41
CA PRO A 127 -5.04 2.18 -4.44
C PRO A 127 -3.99 2.44 -5.53
N PHE A 128 -4.06 3.60 -6.18
CA PHE A 128 -2.92 4.03 -6.99
C PHE A 128 -1.70 4.18 -6.08
N GLY A 129 -0.52 3.86 -6.61
CA GLY A 129 0.71 3.80 -5.82
C GLY A 129 0.94 2.46 -5.14
N SER A 130 -0.04 1.56 -5.08
CA SER A 130 0.19 0.21 -4.53
C SER A 130 1.30 -0.48 -5.31
N VAL A 131 2.30 -1.01 -4.60
CA VAL A 131 3.36 -1.82 -5.18
C VAL A 131 3.02 -3.28 -4.95
N VAL A 132 2.90 -4.04 -6.02
CA VAL A 132 2.53 -5.45 -5.97
C VAL A 132 3.60 -6.34 -6.56
N ARG A 133 3.92 -7.42 -5.85
CA ARG A 133 4.66 -8.56 -6.39
C ARG A 133 3.68 -9.45 -7.13
N VAL A 134 3.88 -9.61 -8.43
CA VAL A 134 3.08 -10.47 -9.29
C VAL A 134 3.85 -11.76 -9.51
N THR A 135 3.24 -12.89 -9.20
CA THR A 135 3.82 -14.23 -9.40
C THR A 135 2.96 -15.02 -10.37
N ARG A 136 3.55 -15.50 -11.45
CA ARG A 136 2.90 -16.41 -12.39
C ARG A 136 2.86 -17.82 -11.81
N LEU A 137 1.67 -18.40 -11.70
CA LEU A 137 1.46 -19.60 -10.88
C LEU A 137 1.99 -20.91 -11.49
N ASP A 138 2.12 -20.99 -12.82
CA ASP A 138 2.58 -22.17 -13.54
C ASP A 138 4.12 -22.28 -13.63
N THR A 139 4.81 -21.15 -13.64
CA THR A 139 6.26 -21.04 -13.87
C THR A 139 7.03 -20.53 -12.66
N GLY A 140 6.35 -19.89 -11.71
CA GLY A 140 6.98 -19.21 -10.57
C GLY A 140 7.70 -17.91 -10.95
N ALA A 141 7.64 -17.47 -12.21
CA ALA A 141 8.18 -16.19 -12.64
C ALA A 141 7.51 -15.05 -11.87
N ARG A 142 8.28 -14.01 -11.53
CA ARG A 142 7.80 -12.91 -10.69
C ARG A 142 8.34 -11.56 -11.14
N VAL A 143 7.53 -10.53 -10.97
CA VAL A 143 7.88 -9.12 -11.24
C VAL A 143 7.17 -8.23 -10.23
N THR A 144 7.79 -7.12 -9.84
CA THR A 144 7.16 -6.11 -8.98
C THR A 144 6.72 -4.92 -9.83
N VAL A 145 5.48 -4.45 -9.64
CA VAL A 145 4.91 -3.34 -10.42
C VAL A 145 4.13 -2.38 -9.51
N ARG A 146 4.06 -1.12 -9.92
CA ARG A 146 3.20 -0.11 -9.28
C ARG A 146 1.85 0.00 -9.98
N ILE A 147 0.77 0.09 -9.20
CA ILE A 147 -0.57 0.31 -9.71
C ILE A 147 -0.74 1.79 -10.04
N ASN A 148 -0.91 2.13 -11.32
CA ASN A 148 -1.12 3.52 -11.76
C ASN A 148 -2.32 3.68 -12.71
N ASP A 149 -3.10 2.61 -12.91
CA ASP A 149 -4.23 2.63 -13.84
C ASP A 149 -5.40 1.76 -13.35
N ARG A 150 -6.58 1.92 -13.99
CA ARG A 150 -7.81 1.21 -13.65
C ARG A 150 -8.23 0.24 -14.74
N GLY A 151 -8.76 -0.89 -14.31
CA GLY A 151 -9.03 -2.05 -15.14
C GLY A 151 -8.44 -3.29 -14.48
N PRO A 152 -8.66 -4.51 -15.00
CA PRO A 152 -9.39 -4.82 -16.23
C PRO A 152 -10.90 -4.89 -16.01
N PHE A 153 -11.71 -4.38 -16.95
CA PHE A 153 -13.18 -4.46 -16.85
C PHE A 153 -13.79 -5.77 -17.35
N LYS A 154 -12.95 -6.73 -17.77
CA LYS A 154 -13.39 -8.09 -18.13
C LYS A 154 -13.51 -8.94 -16.87
N LYS A 155 -14.62 -9.67 -16.70
CA LYS A 155 -14.98 -10.39 -15.46
C LYS A 155 -13.87 -11.32 -14.91
N ASN A 156 -13.03 -11.90 -15.77
CA ASN A 156 -12.05 -12.91 -15.35
C ASN A 156 -10.60 -12.42 -15.23
N ARG A 157 -10.30 -11.12 -15.39
CA ARG A 157 -8.92 -10.60 -15.31
C ARG A 157 -8.75 -9.60 -14.17
N ILE A 158 -7.74 -9.81 -13.32
CA ILE A 158 -7.48 -8.97 -12.15
C ILE A 158 -6.42 -7.89 -12.43
N LEU A 159 -5.55 -8.11 -13.42
CA LEU A 159 -4.40 -7.25 -13.67
C LEU A 159 -4.12 -7.12 -15.18
N ASP A 160 -3.87 -5.90 -15.65
CA ASP A 160 -3.30 -5.64 -16.98
C ASP A 160 -1.93 -4.98 -16.82
N LEU A 161 -0.86 -5.70 -17.20
CA LEU A 161 0.55 -5.30 -17.04
C LEU A 161 1.04 -4.40 -18.18
N SER A 162 2.06 -3.59 -17.89
CA SER A 162 2.88 -2.96 -18.93
C SER A 162 3.63 -4.00 -19.77
N TYR A 163 4.15 -3.58 -20.93
CA TYR A 163 4.92 -4.46 -21.80
C TYR A 163 6.21 -4.96 -21.11
N ALA A 164 6.93 -4.09 -20.40
CA ALA A 164 8.15 -4.48 -19.68
C ALA A 164 7.88 -5.55 -18.62
N ALA A 165 6.85 -5.36 -17.79
CA ALA A 165 6.51 -6.33 -16.75
C ALA A 165 5.95 -7.64 -17.33
N ALA A 166 5.14 -7.55 -18.39
CA ALA A 166 4.61 -8.72 -19.08
C ALA A 166 5.73 -9.57 -19.72
N ARG A 167 6.80 -8.93 -20.20
CA ARG A 167 7.96 -9.64 -20.76
C ARG A 167 8.68 -10.48 -19.72
N GLU A 168 8.85 -9.99 -18.49
CA GLU A 168 9.48 -10.76 -17.41
C GLU A 168 8.67 -11.98 -16.99
N LEU A 169 7.35 -11.90 -17.13
CA LEU A 169 6.46 -13.01 -16.88
C LEU A 169 6.24 -13.90 -18.12
N ASP A 170 6.92 -13.72 -19.27
CA ASP A 170 6.63 -14.42 -20.53
C ASP A 170 5.14 -14.31 -20.97
N LEU A 171 4.48 -13.19 -20.65
CA LEU A 171 3.09 -12.91 -21.05
C LEU A 171 2.97 -12.35 -22.46
N ILE A 172 4.06 -11.88 -23.06
CA ILE A 172 4.05 -11.41 -24.45
C ILE A 172 3.69 -12.54 -25.41
N ARG A 173 4.26 -13.74 -25.19
CA ARG A 173 3.97 -14.93 -26.00
C ARG A 173 2.68 -15.62 -25.57
N ALA A 174 2.45 -15.76 -24.27
CA ALA A 174 1.27 -16.46 -23.75
C ALA A 174 -0.04 -15.66 -23.88
N GLY A 175 0.04 -14.33 -23.97
CA GLY A 175 -1.09 -13.41 -23.98
C GLY A 175 -1.70 -13.20 -22.59
N THR A 176 -2.04 -14.28 -21.89
CA THR A 176 -2.59 -14.26 -20.52
C THR A 176 -1.99 -15.38 -19.66
N ALA A 177 -2.08 -15.26 -18.35
CA ALA A 177 -1.76 -16.35 -17.42
C ALA A 177 -2.47 -16.17 -16.08
N ARG A 178 -2.58 -17.26 -15.31
CA ARG A 178 -2.96 -17.15 -13.89
C ARG A 178 -1.79 -16.59 -13.07
N VAL A 179 -2.09 -15.61 -12.26
CA VAL A 179 -1.14 -14.95 -11.37
C VAL A 179 -1.69 -14.85 -9.95
N ARG A 180 -0.78 -14.71 -9.00
CA ARG A 180 -1.02 -14.20 -7.65
C ARG A 180 -0.39 -12.81 -7.55
N ILE A 181 -1.13 -11.83 -7.05
CA ILE A 181 -0.58 -10.55 -6.64
C ILE A 181 -0.48 -10.51 -5.13
N GLU A 182 0.57 -9.86 -4.63
CA GLU A 182 0.78 -9.58 -3.21
C GLU A 182 1.18 -8.13 -3.04
N VAL A 183 0.49 -7.39 -2.18
CA VAL A 183 0.83 -6.00 -1.88
C VAL A 183 2.05 -5.97 -0.99
N VAL A 184 3.15 -5.40 -1.48
CA VAL A 184 4.45 -5.38 -0.81
C VAL A 184 4.87 -3.98 -0.37
N GLY A 185 4.15 -2.94 -0.78
CA GLY A 185 4.44 -1.56 -0.43
C GLY A 185 3.50 -0.56 -1.11
N PHE A 186 3.78 0.72 -0.90
CA PHE A 186 3.09 1.84 -1.53
C PHE A 186 4.13 2.90 -1.93
N GLU A 187 3.99 3.46 -3.12
CA GLU A 187 4.81 4.55 -3.67
C GLU A 187 3.89 5.71 -4.07
N GLU A 188 4.32 6.96 -3.84
CA GLU A 188 3.57 8.17 -4.21
C GLU A 188 3.70 8.54 -5.70
#